data_AF-A0A0F3MAX2-F1
#
_entry.id   AF-A0A0F3MAX2-F1
#
_cell.length_a   1.000
_cell.length_b   1.000
_cell.length_c   1.000
_cell.angle_alpha   90.00
_cell.angle_beta   90.00
_cell.angle_gamma   90.00
#
_symmetry.space_group_name_H-M   'P 1'
#
loop_
_entity.id
_entity.type
_entity.pdbx_description
1 polymer ?
#
loop_
_entity_poly.entity_id
_entity_poly.type
_entity_poly.pdbx_seq_one_letter_code
_entity_poly.pdbx_strand_id
1 'polypeptide(L)' 'MSILTVSIFDCNVNTAIFNCLIEQDLIQKSPHNSVVMIDNASFHKRHHLKTIIEKRCIVLQ' A
#
# COMPACT_ATOMS: atom_id res chain seq x y z
N MET A 1 -17.76 -6.19 8.61
CA MET A 1 -16.58 -6.09 7.73
C MET A 1 -16.57 -4.67 7.18
N SER A 2 -15.58 -3.86 7.54
CA SER A 2 -15.52 -2.43 7.18
C SER A 2 -14.40 -2.17 6.17
N ILE A 3 -14.66 -1.35 5.17
CA ILE A 3 -13.66 -0.88 4.22
C ILE A 3 -13.06 0.42 4.76
N LEU A 4 -11.73 0.50 4.82
CA LEU A 4 -11.02 1.68 5.33
C LEU A 4 -11.00 2.83 4.31
N THR A 5 -10.65 2.51 3.06
CA THR A 5 -10.58 3.47 1.95
C THR A 5 -11.00 2.81 0.65
N VAL A 6 -11.69 3.57 -0.21
CA VAL A 6 -11.90 3.27 -1.62
C VAL A 6 -11.46 4.49 -2.44
N SER A 7 -10.65 4.29 -3.47
CA SER A 7 -10.19 5.33 -4.38
C SER A 7 -10.50 4.93 -5.82
N ILE A 8 -11.05 5.87 -6.60
CA ILE A 8 -11.38 5.67 -8.01
C ILE A 8 -10.43 6.51 -8.86
N PHE A 9 -9.85 5.90 -9.89
CA PHE A 9 -8.92 6.55 -10.81
C PHE A 9 -9.46 6.46 -12.23
N ASP A 10 -9.52 7.60 -12.91
CA ASP A 10 -9.83 7.68 -14.35
C ASP A 10 -8.54 7.52 -15.18
N CYS A 11 -7.73 6.52 -14.82
CA CYS A 11 -6.48 6.18 -15.51
C CYS A 11 -5.98 4.80 -15.06
N ASN A 12 -4.99 4.28 -15.80
CA ASN A 12 -4.27 3.08 -15.37
C ASN A 12 -3.38 3.41 -14.15
N VAL A 13 -3.59 2.69 -13.05
CA VAL A 13 -2.76 2.81 -11.84
C VAL A 13 -1.38 2.25 -12.12
N ASN A 14 -0.41 3.14 -12.30
CA ASN A 14 0.99 2.77 -12.44
C ASN A 14 1.71 2.77 -11.07
N THR A 15 3.00 2.43 -11.07
CA THR A 15 3.80 2.38 -9.84
C THR A 15 3.82 3.70 -9.05
N ALA A 16 3.84 4.85 -9.73
CA ALA A 16 3.89 6.15 -9.03
C ALA A 16 2.57 6.44 -8.31
N ILE A 17 1.43 6.20 -8.98
CA ILE A 17 0.10 6.38 -8.41
C ILE A 17 -0.10 5.42 -7.23
N PHE A 18 0.31 4.16 -7.39
CA PHE A 18 0.20 3.16 -6.33
C PHE A 18 1.08 3.50 -5.11
N ASN A 19 2.33 3.91 -5.30
CA ASN A 19 3.20 4.31 -4.19
C ASN A 19 2.62 5.50 -3.42
N CYS A 20 2.07 6.48 -4.15
CA CYS A 20 1.41 7.65 -3.56
C CYS A 20 0.24 7.24 -2.65
N LEU A 21 -0.61 6.32 -3.11
CA LEU A 21 -1.71 5.77 -2.31
C LEU A 21 -1.22 5.09 -1.02
N ILE A 22 -0.15 4.32 -1.11
CA ILE A 22 0.38 3.58 0.04
C ILE A 22 0.97 4.54 1.08
N GLU A 23 1.77 5.51 0.63
CA GLU A 23 2.41 6.50 1.49
C GLU A 23 1.42 7.46 2.16
N GLN A 24 0.48 7.99 1.38
CA GLN A 24 -0.40 9.08 1.80
C GLN A 24 -1.69 8.60 2.43
N ASP A 25 -2.15 7.39 2.10
CA ASP A 25 -3.43 6.87 2.60
C ASP A 25 -3.25 5.65 3.50
N LEU A 26 -2.77 4.53 2.95
CA LEU A 26 -2.75 3.25 3.67
C LEU A 26 -1.93 3.37 4.97
N ILE A 27 -0.71 3.88 4.90
CA ILE A 27 0.20 3.95 6.06
C ILE A 27 -0.24 4.99 7.08
N GLN A 28 -0.81 6.11 6.63
CA GLN A 28 -1.27 7.17 7.53
C GLN A 28 -2.48 6.71 8.35
N LYS A 29 -3.40 5.97 7.71
CA LYS A 29 -4.63 5.48 8.34
C LYS A 29 -4.44 4.15 9.08
N SER A 30 -3.40 3.39 8.77
CA SER A 30 -3.12 2.11 9.43
C SER A 30 -2.64 2.32 10.87
N PRO A 31 -3.18 1.56 11.84
CA PRO A 31 -2.58 1.45 13.17
C PRO A 31 -1.13 0.97 13.10
N HIS A 32 -0.31 1.37 14.08
CA HIS A 32 1.05 0.84 14.21
C HIS A 32 1.03 -0.69 14.34
N ASN A 33 2.00 -1.35 13.70
CA ASN A 33 2.19 -2.81 13.69
C ASN A 33 1.05 -3.58 13.01
N SER A 34 0.26 -2.92 12.15
CA SER A 34 -0.71 -3.61 11.30
C SER A 34 -0.02 -4.55 10.31
N VAL A 35 -0.70 -5.63 9.94
CA VAL A 35 -0.25 -6.54 8.90
C VAL A 35 -0.82 -6.09 7.56
N VAL A 36 0.05 -5.88 6.58
CA VAL A 36 -0.31 -5.53 5.21
C VAL A 36 -0.12 -6.75 4.33
N MET A 37 -1.22 -7.16 3.68
CA MET A 37 -1.26 -8.19 2.66
C MET A 37 -1.64 -7.55 1.33
N ILE A 38 -0.82 -7.77 0.31
CA ILE A 38 -1.01 -7.19 -1.03
C ILE A 38 -1.05 -8.35 -2.03
N ASP A 39 -1.86 -8.23 -3.07
CA ASP A 39 -1.88 -9.18 -4.17
C ASP A 39 -0.54 -9.18 -4.94
N ASN A 40 -0.25 -10.30 -5.60
CA ASN A 40 1.04 -10.59 -6.21
C ASN A 40 1.21 -9.93 -7.60
N ALA A 41 1.01 -8.61 -7.71
CA ALA A 41 1.27 -7.87 -8.94
C ALA A 41 2.78 -7.56 -9.09
N SER A 42 3.30 -7.62 -10.33
CA SER A 42 4.73 -7.45 -10.60
C SER A 42 5.30 -6.11 -10.14
N PHE A 43 4.48 -5.06 -10.12
CA PHE A 43 4.89 -3.73 -9.66
C PHE A 43 4.82 -3.53 -8.14
N HIS A 44 4.19 -4.45 -7.39
CA HIS A 44 4.17 -4.43 -5.91
C HIS A 44 5.49 -4.96 -5.29
N LYS A 45 6.33 -5.64 -6.08
CA LYS A 45 7.58 -6.27 -5.61
C LYS A 45 8.78 -5.31 -5.51
N ARG A 46 8.57 -4.01 -5.68
CA ARG A 46 9.68 -3.05 -5.64
C ARG A 46 10.18 -2.88 -4.20
N HIS A 47 11.50 -2.90 -4.04
CA HIS A 47 12.17 -2.72 -2.75
C HIS A 47 11.68 -1.47 -2.01
N HIS A 48 11.48 -0.36 -2.74
CA HIS A 48 10.93 0.90 -2.24
C HIS A 48 9.61 0.72 -1.48
N LEU A 49 8.65 -0.03 -2.03
CA LEU A 49 7.33 -0.23 -1.42
C LEU A 49 7.46 -0.94 -0.08
N LYS A 50 8.26 -2.01 -0.06
CA LYS A 50 8.53 -2.80 1.15
C LYS A 50 9.15 -1.92 2.23
N THR A 51 10.18 -1.13 1.88
CA THR A 51 10.83 -0.20 2.81
C THR A 51 9.85 0.82 3.42
N ILE A 52 8.90 1.32 2.65
CA ILE A 52 7.94 2.31 3.17
C ILE A 52 6.95 1.65 4.12
N ILE A 53 6.38 0.52 3.75
CA ILE A 53 5.40 -0.17 4.59
C ILE A 53 6.06 -0.67 5.88
N GLU A 54 7.27 -1.21 5.80
CA GLU A 54 8.03 -1.73 6.96
C GLU A 54 8.41 -0.65 7.99
N LYS A 55 8.31 0.65 7.65
CA LYS A 55 8.48 1.72 8.66
C LYS A 55 7.40 1.70 9.73
N ARG A 56 6.22 1.14 9.43
CA ARG A 56 5.04 1.25 10.32
C ARG A 56 4.22 -0.03 10.45
N CYS A 57 4.35 -0.94 9.50
CA CYS A 57 3.54 -2.13 9.34
C CYS A 57 4.43 -3.34 9.02
N ILE A 58 3.86 -4.54 9.11
CA ILE A 58 4.51 -5.79 8.74
C ILE A 58 4.01 -6.20 7.36
N VAL A 59 4.93 -6.50 6.43
CA VAL A 59 4.58 -6.97 5.08
C VAL A 59 4.61 -8.50 5.04
N LEU A 60 3.51 -9.11 4.60
CA LEU A 60 3.48 -10.54 4.22
C LEU A 60 3.42 -10.63 2.69
N GLN A 61 4.34 -11.38 2.09
CA GLN A 61 4.43 -11.61 0.64
C GLN A 61 4.19 -13.06 0.30
#